data_AF-A0A6I5CH00-F1
#
_entry.id   AF-A0A6I5CH00-F1
#
_cell.length_a   1.000
_cell.length_b   1.000
_cell.length_c   1.000
_cell.angle_alpha   90.00
_cell.angle_beta   90.00
_cell.angle_gamma   90.00
#
_symmetry.space_group_name_H-M   'P 1'
#
loop_
_entity.id
_entity.type
_entity.pdbx_description
1 polymer ?
#
loop_
_entity_poly.entity_id
_entity_poly.type
_entity_poly.pdbx_seq_one_letter_code
_entity_poly.pdbx_strand_id
1 'polypeptide(L)'
;MLGPVETRSVSPVFVGREHESDTLREALARAGAGEPQALLIGGEAGVGKTRLVEEFAAAAARGGAVVALGGCVEMGADGLP
;
A
#
# COMPACT_ATOMS: atom_id res chain seq x y z
N MET A 1 29.24 -23.43 6.09
CA MET A 1 28.95 -22.32 5.16
C MET A 1 27.48 -22.41 4.81
N LEU A 2 26.68 -21.38 5.09
CA LEU A 2 25.29 -21.33 4.64
C LEU A 2 25.31 -21.10 3.11
N GLY A 3 24.52 -21.88 2.36
CA GLY A 3 24.42 -21.78 0.90
C GLY A 3 23.75 -20.48 0.43
N PRO A 4 23.75 -20.21 -0.89
CA PRO A 4 23.14 -19.01 -1.44
C PRO A 4 21.64 -18.99 -1.12
N VAL A 5 21.14 -17.84 -0.67
CA VAL A 5 19.71 -17.61 -0.46
C VAL A 5 19.04 -17.50 -1.82
N GLU A 6 18.03 -18.34 -2.08
CA GLU A 6 17.20 -18.18 -3.27
C GLU A 6 16.30 -16.95 -3.13
N THR A 7 16.53 -15.97 -4.00
CA THR A 7 15.64 -14.82 -4.15
C THR A 7 14.42 -15.25 -4.96
N ARG A 8 13.26 -15.32 -4.31
CA ARG A 8 12.01 -15.63 -5.00
C ARG A 8 11.64 -14.45 -5.92
N SER A 9 11.62 -14.68 -7.23
CA SER A 9 11.15 -13.67 -8.20
C SER A 9 9.65 -13.42 -8.00
N VAL A 10 9.29 -12.18 -7.70
CA VAL A 10 7.89 -11.74 -7.66
C VAL A 10 7.54 -11.21 -9.05
N SER A 11 6.39 -11.63 -9.60
CA SER A 11 5.88 -11.09 -10.86
C SER A 11 5.77 -9.57 -10.77
N PRO A 12 6.23 -8.80 -11.78
CA PRO A 12 6.04 -7.36 -11.80
C PRO A 12 4.57 -6.99 -12.09
N VAL A 13 3.77 -7.93 -12.59
CA VAL A 13 2.37 -7.69 -12.97
C VAL A 13 1.47 -7.80 -11.74
N PHE A 14 0.72 -6.73 -11.47
CA PHE A 14 -0.36 -6.74 -10.50
C PHE A 14 -1.63 -7.28 -11.15
N VAL A 15 -2.13 -8.41 -10.66
CA VAL A 15 -3.29 -9.13 -11.23
C VAL A 15 -4.35 -9.29 -10.17
N GLY A 16 -5.61 -9.08 -10.54
CA GLY A 16 -6.74 -9.07 -9.62
C GLY A 16 -6.78 -7.77 -8.79
N ARG A 17 -7.78 -7.66 -7.91
CA ARG A 17 -8.02 -6.49 -7.04
C ARG A 17 -8.51 -5.25 -7.78
N GLU A 18 -9.19 -5.44 -8.90
CA GLU A 18 -9.76 -4.36 -9.71
C GLU A 18 -10.72 -3.52 -8.87
N HIS A 19 -11.60 -4.19 -8.10
CA HIS A 19 -12.60 -3.53 -7.26
C HIS A 19 -11.97 -2.68 -6.15
N GLU A 20 -10.98 -3.19 -5.43
CA GLU A 20 -10.27 -2.44 -4.40
C GLU A 20 -9.46 -1.29 -5.00
N SER A 21 -8.86 -1.51 -6.17
CA SER A 21 -8.13 -0.47 -6.90
C SER A 21 -9.05 0.64 -7.39
N ASP A 22 -10.25 0.32 -7.87
CA ASP A 22 -11.29 1.28 -8.24
C ASP A 22 -11.73 2.09 -7.02
N THR A 23 -11.99 1.41 -5.90
CA THR A 23 -12.38 2.06 -4.63
C THR A 23 -11.32 3.08 -4.16
N LEU A 24 -10.04 2.72 -4.21
CA LEU A 24 -8.94 3.62 -3.85
C LEU A 24 -8.84 4.81 -4.82
N ARG A 25 -9.02 4.57 -6.13
CA ARG A 25 -9.02 5.64 -7.16
C ARG A 25 -10.17 6.62 -6.97
N GLU A 26 -11.37 6.13 -6.69
CA GLU A 26 -12.54 6.97 -6.41
C GLU A 26 -12.34 7.82 -5.14
N ALA A 27 -11.78 7.22 -4.09
CA ALA A 27 -11.44 7.97 -2.88
C ALA A 27 -10.42 9.07 -3.16
N LEU A 28 -9.38 8.80 -3.96
CA LEU A 28 -8.42 9.83 -4.36
C LEU A 28 -9.08 10.96 -5.15
N ALA A 29 -10.01 10.64 -6.05
CA ALA A 29 -10.76 11.64 -6.81
C ALA A 29 -11.60 12.54 -5.89
N ARG A 30 -12.30 11.97 -4.90
CA ARG A 30 -13.06 12.74 -3.88
C ARG A 30 -12.14 13.61 -3.03
N ALA A 31 -10.99 13.09 -2.60
CA ALA A 31 -9.99 13.85 -1.87
C ALA A 31 -9.49 15.05 -2.69
N GLY A 32 -9.23 14.86 -3.99
CA GLY A 32 -8.87 15.93 -4.91
C GLY A 32 -9.97 16.98 -5.12
N ALA A 33 -11.24 16.60 -4.93
CA ALA A 33 -12.38 17.51 -4.96
C ALA A 33 -12.60 18.28 -3.64
N GLY A 34 -11.74 18.09 -2.64
CA GLY A 34 -11.82 18.77 -1.35
C GLY A 34 -12.61 18.00 -0.27
N GLU A 35 -12.91 16.72 -0.50
CA GLU A 35 -13.57 15.84 0.48
C GLU A 35 -12.56 14.85 1.06
N PRO A 36 -11.99 15.09 2.26
CA PRO A 36 -10.99 14.19 2.85
C PRO A 36 -11.50 12.77 3.01
N GLN A 37 -10.67 11.78 2.65
CA GLN A 37 -11.02 10.36 2.74
C GLN A 37 -10.06 9.62 3.68
N ALA A 38 -10.61 8.70 4.47
CA ALA A 38 -9.83 7.75 5.28
C ALA A 38 -10.31 6.33 4.98
N LEU A 39 -9.39 5.45 4.60
CA LEU A 39 -9.69 4.07 4.20
C LEU A 39 -8.86 3.09 5.03
N LEU A 40 -9.47 1.98 5.41
CA LEU A 40 -8.82 0.87 6.11
C LEU A 40 -8.78 -0.35 5.19
N ILE A 41 -7.58 -0.87 4.93
CA ILE A 41 -7.39 -2.07 4.11
C ILE A 41 -7.26 -3.29 5.02
N GLY A 42 -8.38 -4.00 5.18
CA GLY A 42 -8.43 -5.31 5.83
C GLY A 42 -8.10 -6.45 4.88
N GLY A 43 -7.79 -7.63 5.43
CA GLY A 43 -7.60 -8.85 4.64
C GLY A 43 -6.61 -9.82 5.27
N GLU A 44 -6.55 -11.03 4.73
CA GLU A 44 -5.75 -12.13 5.24
C GLU A 44 -4.24 -11.85 5.13
N ALA A 45 -3.44 -12.54 5.94
CA ALA A 45 -1.99 -12.49 5.83
C ALA A 45 -1.54 -12.98 4.44
N GLY A 46 -0.60 -12.26 3.81
CA GLY A 46 -0.10 -12.60 2.48
C GLY A 46 -1.03 -12.28 1.31
N VAL A 47 -2.23 -11.74 1.55
CA VAL A 47 -3.23 -11.51 0.49
C VAL A 47 -2.92 -10.34 -0.47
N GLY A 48 -1.78 -9.66 -0.27
CA GLY A 48 -1.30 -8.58 -1.13
C GLY A 48 -1.67 -7.16 -0.68
N LYS A 49 -2.01 -6.93 0.59
CA LYS A 49 -2.37 -5.58 1.10
C LYS A 49 -1.27 -4.53 0.86
N THR A 50 -0.03 -4.85 1.21
CA THR A 50 1.13 -3.95 0.98
C THR A 50 1.31 -3.66 -0.51
N ARG A 51 1.22 -4.69 -1.35
CA ARG A 51 1.30 -4.55 -2.81
C ARG A 51 0.21 -3.62 -3.35
N LEU A 52 -1.04 -3.79 -2.90
CA LEU A 52 -2.16 -2.92 -3.30
C LEU A 52 -1.89 -1.44 -2.96
N VAL A 53 -1.39 -1.17 -1.75
CA VAL A 53 -1.04 0.21 -1.32
C VAL A 53 0.10 0.78 -2.16
N GLU A 54 1.13 -0.01 -2.44
CA GLU A 54 2.28 0.40 -3.27
C GLU A 54 1.85 0.73 -4.70
N GLU A 55 1.03 -0.11 -5.32
CA GLU A 55 0.51 0.11 -6.68
C GLU A 55 -0.38 1.36 -6.74
N PHE A 56 -1.25 1.56 -5.74
CA PHE A 56 -2.07 2.76 -5.61
C PHE A 56 -1.21 4.02 -5.43
N ALA A 57 -0.22 3.98 -4.53
CA ALA A 57 0.72 5.07 -4.27
C ALA A 57 1.49 5.44 -5.54
N ALA A 58 2.00 4.46 -6.28
CA ALA A 58 2.71 4.68 -7.54
C ALA A 58 1.79 5.28 -8.61
N ALA A 59 0.53 4.83 -8.71
CA ALA A 59 -0.45 5.40 -9.61
C ALA A 59 -0.83 6.84 -9.24
N ALA A 60 -1.05 7.12 -7.96
CA ALA A 60 -1.36 8.45 -7.45
C ALA A 60 -0.23 9.45 -7.72
N ALA A 61 1.02 9.05 -7.46
CA ALA A 61 2.21 9.86 -7.75
C ALA A 61 2.34 10.17 -9.25
N ARG A 62 2.11 9.18 -10.13
CA ARG A 62 2.05 9.41 -11.58
C ARG A 62 0.92 10.37 -11.99
N GLY A 63 -0.18 10.36 -11.23
CA GLY A 63 -1.30 11.29 -11.39
C GLY A 63 -1.05 12.69 -10.82
N GLY A 64 0.14 12.97 -10.26
CA GLY A 64 0.52 14.27 -9.71
C GLY A 64 0.18 14.47 -8.23
N ALA A 65 -0.30 13.44 -7.54
CA ALA A 65 -0.51 13.52 -6.10
C ALA A 65 0.84 13.52 -5.35
N VAL A 66 0.91 14.28 -4.26
CA VAL A 66 2.01 14.14 -3.29
C VAL A 66 1.72 12.92 -2.42
N VAL A 67 2.67 11.99 -2.35
CA VAL A 67 2.53 10.73 -1.61
C VAL A 67 3.55 10.68 -0.48
N ALA A 68 3.08 10.34 0.72
CA ALA A 68 3.91 10.06 1.88
C ALA A 68 3.61 8.66 2.41
N LEU A 69 4.66 7.92 2.80
CA LEU A 69 4.55 6.59 3.40
C LEU A 69 5.04 6.64 4.85
N GLY A 70 4.26 6.05 5.76
CA GLY A 70 4.61 5.89 7.17
C GLY A 70 4.50 4.44 7.60
N GLY A 71 5.25 4.06 8.63
CA GLY A 71 5.16 2.77 9.28
C GLY A 71 4.52 2.90 10.65
N CYS A 72 3.65 1.95 11.02
CA CYS A 72 3.30 1.76 12.42
C CYS A 72 4.39 0.89 13.04
N VAL A 73 5.19 1.48 13.93
CA VAL A 73 6.17 0.74 14.71
C VAL A 73 5.48 0.18 15.94
N GLU A 74 5.70 -1.11 16.23
CA GLU A 74 5.31 -1.70 17.50
C GLU A 74 6.07 -0.96 18.60
N MET A 75 5.37 -0.09 19.32
CA MET A 75 5.91 0.55 20.51
C MET A 75 5.82 -0.45 21.65
N GLY A 76 6.97 -0.95 22.12
CA GLY A 76 7.04 -1.62 23.41
C GLY A 76 6.56 -0.68 24.52
N ALA A 77 6.18 -1.25 25.68
CA ALA A 77 5.62 -0.48 26.81
C ALA A 77 6.51 0.69 27.29
N ASP A 78 7.79 0.68 26.94
CA ASP A 78 8.78 1.65 27.42
C ASP A 78 8.96 2.90 26.54
N GLY A 79 8.25 3.03 25.42
CA GLY A 79 8.25 4.25 24.59
C GLY A 79 9.56 4.54 23.84
N LEU A 80 9.53 5.54 22.95
CA LEU A 80 10.72 6.05 22.24
C LEU A 80 11.72 6.67 23.23
N PRO A 81 13.05 6.58 23.00
CA PRO A 81 14.05 7.27 23.82
C PRO A 81 13.86 8.80 23.80
#